data_AF-A0A158G3R0-F1
#
_entry.id   AF-A0A158G3R0-F1
#
_cell.length_a   1.000
_cell.length_b   1.000
_cell.length_c   1.000
_cell.angle_alpha   90.00
_cell.angle_beta   90.00
_cell.angle_gamma   90.00
#
_symmetry.space_group_name_H-M   'P 1'
#
loop_
_entity.id
_entity.type
_entity.pdbx_description
1 polymer ?
#
loop_
_entity_poly.entity_id
_entity_poly.type
_entity_poly.pdbx_seq_one_letter_code
_entity_poly.pdbx_strand_id
1 'polypeptide(L)' 'MDTKPNITADRKLIESLGGSAQVAKTLNFGLGGVQRVDNWKRRGIPAAVKLDWPHIFLSKRRGLS' A
#
# COMPACT_ATOMS: atom_id res chain seq x y z
N MET A 1 -10.18 1.56 18.74
CA MET A 1 -10.29 0.27 18.02
C MET A 1 -9.07 0.14 17.14
N ASP A 2 -8.00 -0.43 17.69
CA ASP A 2 -6.73 -0.61 16.98
C ASP A 2 -6.87 -1.70 15.92
N THR A 3 -7.14 -1.28 14.69
CA THR A 3 -7.12 -2.16 13.52
C THR A 3 -5.68 -2.59 13.29
N LYS A 4 -5.32 -3.75 13.85
CA LYS A 4 -4.00 -4.36 13.63
C LYS A 4 -3.69 -4.37 12.12
N PRO A 5 -2.49 -3.92 11.71
CA PRO A 5 -2.12 -3.93 10.30
C PRO A 5 -2.20 -5.35 9.75
N ASN A 6 -3.01 -5.55 8.71
CA ASN A 6 -3.08 -6.83 8.01
C ASN A 6 -1.93 -6.90 7.00
N ILE A 7 -0.74 -7.23 7.51
CA ILE A 7 0.53 -7.24 6.74
C ILE A 7 0.41 -8.09 5.48
N THR A 8 -0.24 -9.25 5.57
CA THR A 8 -0.43 -10.14 4.42
C THR A 8 -1.32 -9.52 3.35
N ALA A 9 -2.42 -8.87 3.75
CA ALA A 9 -3.29 -8.16 2.81
C ALA A 9 -2.59 -6.95 2.18
N ASP A 10 -1.87 -6.16 2.97
CA ASP A 10 -1.10 -5.00 2.51
C ASP A 10 -0.02 -5.40 1.52
N ARG A 11 0.70 -6.51 1.79
CA ARG A 11 1.67 -7.07 0.86
C ARG A 11 1.01 -7.45 -0.46
N LYS A 12 -0.06 -8.24 -0.43
CA LYS A 12 -0.78 -8.66 -1.65
C LYS A 12 -1.30 -7.46 -2.44
N LEU A 13 -1.77 -6.42 -1.74
CA LEU A 13 -2.21 -5.18 -2.37
C LEU A 13 -1.05 -4.48 -3.09
N ILE A 14 0.10 -4.29 -2.44
CA ILE A 14 1.29 -3.70 -3.07
C ILE A 14 1.70 -4.48 -4.32
N GLU A 15 1.75 -5.82 -4.24
CA GLU A 15 2.06 -6.64 -5.42
C GLU A 15 1.02 -6.45 -6.54
N SER A 16 -0.27 -6.40 -6.21
CA SER A 16 -1.33 -6.16 -7.21
C SER A 16 -1.31 -4.77 -7.84
N LEU A 17 -0.70 -3.79 -7.17
CA LEU A 17 -0.50 -2.43 -7.67
C LEU A 17 0.77 -2.30 -8.54
N GLY A 18 1.44 -3.41 -8.86
CA GLY A 18 2.68 -3.45 -9.66
C GLY A 18 3.97 -3.46 -8.83
N GLY A 19 3.87 -3.76 -7.53
CA GLY A 19 5.02 -3.91 -6.63
C GLY A 19 5.58 -2.59 -6.09
N SER A 20 6.62 -2.69 -5.26
CA SER A 20 7.17 -1.58 -4.49
C SER A 20 7.64 -0.40 -5.37
N ALA A 21 8.20 -0.69 -6.54
CA ALA A 21 8.68 0.33 -7.47
C ALA A 21 7.54 1.14 -8.08
N GLN A 22 6.49 0.46 -8.55
CA GLN A 22 5.33 1.11 -9.14
C GLN A 22 4.57 1.95 -8.11
N VAL A 23 4.36 1.41 -6.91
CA VAL A 23 3.70 2.15 -5.82
C VAL A 23 4.52 3.39 -5.42
N ALA A 24 5.84 3.27 -5.27
CA ALA A 24 6.69 4.43 -4.95
C ALA A 24 6.61 5.52 -6.02
N LYS A 25 6.57 5.14 -7.31
CA LYS A 25 6.37 6.05 -8.43
C LYS A 25 4.99 6.71 -8.38
N THR A 26 3.92 5.95 -8.14
CA THR A 26 2.55 6.47 -8.04
C THR A 26 2.40 7.48 -6.90
N LEU A 27 3.08 7.25 -5.76
CA LEU A 27 3.08 8.17 -4.61
C LEU A 27 4.08 9.33 -4.75
N ASN A 28 4.76 9.45 -5.90
CA ASN A 28 5.80 10.44 -6.16
C ASN A 28 6.90 10.48 -5.08
N PHE A 29 7.28 9.31 -4.56
CA PHE A 29 8.40 9.22 -3.63
C PHE A 29 9.72 9.33 -4.39
N GLY A 30 10.61 10.19 -3.89
CA GLY A 30 11.97 10.33 -4.39
C GLY A 30 12.89 9.17 -3.96
N LEU A 31 14.18 9.48 -3.81
CA LEU A 31 15.20 8.52 -3.41
C LEU A 31 14.81 7.78 -2.12
N GLY A 32 14.88 6.45 -2.14
CA GLY A 32 14.48 5.59 -1.02
C GLY A 32 12.99 5.24 -0.95
N GLY A 33 12.16 5.76 -1.86
CA GLY A 33 10.73 5.44 -1.94
C GLY A 33 10.44 3.94 -2.09
N VAL A 34 11.18 3.26 -2.97
CA VAL A 34 11.02 1.81 -3.20
C VAL A 34 11.31 1.01 -1.94
N GLN A 35 12.40 1.34 -1.23
CA GLN A 35 12.77 0.68 0.02
C GLN A 35 11.74 0.93 1.13
N ARG A 36 11.18 2.15 1.19
CA ARG A 36 10.09 2.50 2.12
C ARG A 36 8.88 1.60 1.88
N VAL A 37 8.43 1.46 0.62
CA VAL A 37 7.29 0.60 0.27
C VAL A 37 7.62 -0.88 0.53
N ASP A 38 8.84 -1.32 0.25
CA ASP A 38 9.24 -2.69 0.55
C ASP A 38 9.20 -3.00 2.06
N ASN A 39 9.54 -2.02 2.91
CA ASN A 39 9.36 -2.15 4.35
C ASN A 39 7.88 -2.29 4.75
N TRP A 40 6.95 -1.65 4.03
CA TRP A 40 5.50 -1.81 4.28
C TRP A 40 5.02 -3.24 4.03
N LYS A 41 5.61 -3.97 3.08
CA LYS A 41 5.28 -5.39 2.85
C LYS A 41 5.59 -6.29 4.05
N ARG A 42 6.49 -5.86 4.95
CA ARG A 42 6.90 -6.56 6.17
C ARG A 42 6.22 -6.02 7.43
N ARG A 43 5.89 -4.74 7.47
CA ARG A 43 5.37 -4.03 8.66
C ARG A 43 3.89 -3.63 8.56
N GLY A 44 3.29 -3.74 7.38
CA GLY A 44 2.00 -3.14 7.03
C GLY A 44 2.15 -1.73 6.47
N ILE A 45 1.18 -1.31 5.67
CA ILE A 45 1.09 0.07 5.17
C ILE A 45 0.58 0.93 6.34
N PRO A 46 1.25 2.04 6.68
CA PRO A 46 0.80 2.93 7.76
C PRO A 46 -0.64 3.39 7.56
N ALA A 47 -1.44 3.43 8.63
CA ALA A 47 -2.84 3.83 8.54
C ALA A 47 -3.01 5.24 7.94
N ALA A 48 -2.18 6.20 8.35
CA ALA A 48 -2.14 7.54 7.77
C ALA A 48 -1.93 7.53 6.25
N VAL A 49 -1.01 6.71 5.74
CA VAL A 49 -0.77 6.58 4.28
C VAL A 49 -2.01 6.06 3.56
N LYS A 50 -2.77 5.14 4.15
CA LYS A 50 -4.02 4.65 3.55
C LYS A 50 -5.09 5.74 3.50
N LEU A 51 -5.12 6.62 4.51
CA LEU A 51 -6.06 7.75 4.59
C LEU A 51 -5.68 8.90 3.65
N ASP A 52 -4.38 9.14 3.44
CA ASP A 52 -3.88 10.13 2.48
C ASP A 52 -4.14 9.70 1.04
N TRP A 53 -4.12 8.38 0.77
CA TRP A 53 -4.28 7.79 -0.57
C TRP A 53 -5.41 6.74 -0.61
N PRO A 54 -6.65 7.13 -0.28
CA PRO A 54 -7.75 6.18 -0.10
C PRO A 54 -8.16 5.53 -1.42
N HIS A 55 -8.01 6.24 -2.53
CA HIS A 55 -8.30 5.71 -3.87
C HIS A 55 -7.30 4.62 -4.32
N ILE A 56 -6.12 4.54 -3.70
CA ILE A 56 -5.12 3.50 -3.96
C ILE A 56 -5.30 2.34 -2.99
N PHE A 57 -5.42 2.64 -1.69
CA PHE A 57 -5.31 1.61 -0.65
C PHE A 57 -6.64 1.17 -0.03
N LEU A 58 -7.69 1.98 -0.15
CA LEU A 58 -9.02 1.70 0.43
C LEU A 58 -10.11 1.54 -0.63
N SER A 59 -9.76 1.62 -1.91
CA SER A 59 -10.69 1.36 -2.99
C SER A 59 -11.18 -0.09 -2.90
N LYS A 60 -12.44 -0.28 -2.51
CA LYS A 60 -13.11 -1.57 -2.66
C LYS A 60 -13.05 -1.90 -4.14
N ARG A 61 -12.37 -2.98 -4.52
CA ARG A 61 -12.65 -3.64 -5.80
C ARG A 61 -14.17 -3.87 -5.82
N ARG A 62 -14.88 -3.07 -6.61
CA ARG A 62 -16.22 -3.42 -7.06
C ARG A 62 -16.03 -4.74 -7.79
N GLY A 63 -16.49 -5.82 -7.17
CA GLY A 63 -16.67 -7.06 -7.90
C GLY A 63 -17.55 -6.74 -9.08
N LEU A 64 -16.98 -6.84 -10.28
CA LEU A 64 -17.77 -7.08 -11.47
C LEU A 64 -18.33 -8.49 -11.27
N SER A 65 -19.66 -8.51 -11.18
CA SER A 65 -20.51 -9.70 -11.29
C SER A 65 -20.29 -10.43 -12.62
#